data_AF-A0A9Q4L6M1-F1
#
_entry.id   AF-A0A9Q4L6M1-F1
#
_cell.length_a   1.000
_cell.length_b   1.000
_cell.length_c   1.000
_cell.angle_alpha   90.00
_cell.angle_beta   90.00
_cell.angle_gamma   90.00
#
_symmetry.space_group_name_H-M   'P 1'
#
loop_
_entity.id
_entity.type
_entity.pdbx_description
1 polymer ?
#
loop_
_entity_poly.entity_id
_entity_poly.type
_entity_poly.pdbx_seq_one_letter_code
_entity_poly.pdbx_strand_id
1 'polypeptide(L)'
;MEEKVAGPLDQDPYETARGVLDIVKRDMTNELNAMILGLGYSPENYQLVSYGGGGPLHAAGYTKNLDFQDVLIPDWAAAFSAFGCVTADYAYRYDHSLDLMIQPDLSNADAVAEALTATLRELRDQAEDAFERDGIDIEEMQFDPAVRMQYTGMLDDLEIRTGLVPAPDGTFSH
;
A
#
# COMPACT_ATOMS: atom_id res chain seq x y z
N MET A 1 21.10 30.81 -8.55
CA MET A 1 21.47 30.93 -7.12
C MET A 1 21.84 32.36 -6.79
N GLU A 2 22.89 32.90 -7.41
CA GLU A 2 23.40 34.26 -7.20
C GLU A 2 22.37 35.36 -7.49
N GLU A 3 21.84 35.44 -8.71
CA GLU A 3 20.89 36.52 -9.09
C GLU A 3 19.51 36.40 -8.42
N LYS A 4 19.01 35.17 -8.24
CA LYS A 4 17.60 34.92 -7.85
C LYS A 4 17.37 34.78 -6.35
N VAL A 5 18.39 34.46 -5.56
CA VAL A 5 18.23 34.12 -4.13
C VAL A 5 19.25 34.87 -3.28
N ALA A 6 20.55 34.73 -3.57
CA ALA A 6 21.60 35.31 -2.74
C ALA A 6 21.71 36.83 -2.90
N GLY A 7 21.65 37.35 -4.13
CA GLY A 7 21.69 38.78 -4.44
C GLY A 7 20.58 39.60 -3.77
N PRO A 8 19.30 39.16 -3.82
CA PRO A 8 18.22 39.82 -3.08
C PRO A 8 18.37 39.80 -1.56
N LEU A 9 19.14 38.86 -1.00
CA LEU A 9 19.40 38.72 0.43
C LEU A 9 20.72 39.38 0.88
N ASP A 10 21.49 39.94 -0.05
CA ASP A 10 22.84 40.48 0.19
C ASP A 10 23.76 39.46 0.91
N GLN A 11 23.70 38.19 0.48
CA GLN A 11 24.47 37.09 1.07
C GLN A 11 25.38 36.41 0.04
N ASP A 12 26.37 35.66 0.54
CA ASP A 12 27.23 34.81 -0.29
C ASP A 12 26.42 33.67 -0.95
N PRO A 13 26.54 33.46 -2.28
CA PRO A 13 25.78 32.44 -2.99
C PRO A 13 25.97 31.01 -2.48
N TYR A 14 27.16 30.64 -1.96
CA TYR A 14 27.41 29.30 -1.42
C TYR A 14 26.80 29.13 -0.04
N GLU A 15 26.91 30.14 0.84
CA GLU A 15 26.24 30.15 2.15
C GLU A 15 24.73 30.08 2.00
N THR A 16 24.16 30.89 1.10
CA THR A 16 22.71 30.85 0.83
C THR A 16 22.30 29.48 0.26
N ALA A 17 23.08 28.87 -0.62
CA ALA A 17 22.76 27.55 -1.19
C ALA A 17 22.78 26.45 -0.11
N ARG A 18 23.74 26.54 0.83
CA ARG A 18 23.80 25.66 1.98
C ARG A 18 22.59 25.83 2.89
N GLY A 19 22.17 27.08 3.14
CA GLY A 19 20.95 27.38 3.89
C GLY A 19 19.70 26.78 3.24
N VAL A 20 19.58 26.87 1.91
CA VAL A 20 18.48 26.21 1.16
C VAL A 20 18.51 24.70 1.36
N LEU A 21 19.67 24.06 1.25
CA LEU A 21 19.81 22.62 1.49
C LEU A 21 19.45 22.23 2.93
N ASP A 22 19.79 23.05 3.92
CA ASP A 22 19.48 22.79 5.31
C ASP A 22 17.97 22.91 5.59
N ILE A 23 17.28 23.84 4.93
CA ILE A 23 15.80 23.93 4.96
C ILE A 23 15.19 22.66 4.36
N VAL A 24 15.60 22.28 3.14
CA VAL A 24 15.07 21.08 2.47
C VAL A 24 15.29 19.83 3.32
N LYS A 25 16.49 19.63 3.88
CA LYS A 25 16.78 18.50 4.76
C LYS A 25 15.87 18.48 5.99
N ARG A 26 15.69 19.63 6.63
CA ARG A 26 14.82 19.74 7.82
C ARG A 26 13.39 19.39 7.48
N ASP A 27 12.89 19.86 6.34
CA ASP A 27 11.52 19.59 5.90
C ASP A 27 11.34 18.08 5.62
N MET A 28 12.29 17.44 4.93
CA MET A 28 12.31 15.98 4.73
C MET A 28 12.39 15.20 6.06
N THR A 29 13.23 15.63 7.01
CA THR A 29 13.30 15.01 8.35
C THR A 29 11.95 15.10 9.06
N ASN A 30 11.31 16.27 9.02
CA ASN A 30 10.04 16.50 9.68
C ASN A 30 8.90 15.67 9.08
N GLU A 31 8.81 15.61 7.75
CA GLU A 31 7.81 14.79 7.05
C GLU A 31 7.94 13.32 7.41
N LEU A 32 9.16 12.81 7.35
CA LEU A 32 9.41 11.41 7.62
C LEU A 32 9.14 11.07 9.10
N ASN A 33 9.53 11.95 10.04
CA ASN A 33 9.23 11.76 11.46
C ASN A 33 7.72 11.84 11.75
N ALA A 34 7.01 12.79 11.13
CA ALA A 34 5.57 12.93 11.28
C ALA A 34 4.81 11.71 10.77
N MET A 35 5.24 11.12 9.65
CA MET A 35 4.68 9.89 9.11
C MET A 35 4.83 8.73 10.10
N ILE A 36 6.04 8.51 10.64
CA ILE A 36 6.31 7.42 11.58
C ILE A 36 5.53 7.60 12.89
N LEU A 37 5.49 8.82 13.44
CA LEU A 37 4.71 9.14 14.62
C LEU A 37 3.21 8.99 14.39
N GLY A 38 2.72 9.30 13.19
CA GLY A 38 1.32 9.10 12.79
C GLY A 38 0.88 7.64 12.83
N LEU A 39 1.82 6.70 12.66
CA LEU A 39 1.59 5.27 12.82
C LEU A 39 1.68 4.81 14.29
N GLY A 40 2.07 5.68 15.22
CA GLY A 40 2.24 5.37 16.65
C GLY A 40 3.61 4.78 17.01
N TYR A 41 4.62 4.96 16.15
CA TYR A 41 5.96 4.38 16.32
C TYR A 41 7.06 5.46 16.34
N SER A 42 8.30 5.03 16.59
CA SER A 42 9.51 5.83 16.55
C SER A 42 10.46 5.34 15.43
N PRO A 43 11.38 6.18 14.91
CA PRO A 43 12.34 5.76 13.87
C PRO A 43 13.19 4.54 14.24
N GLU A 44 13.51 4.35 15.51
CA GLU A 44 14.23 3.19 16.07
C GLU A 44 13.53 1.85 15.88
N ASN A 45 12.24 1.87 15.55
CA ASN A 45 11.46 0.68 15.24
C ASN A 45 11.65 0.23 13.77
N TYR A 46 12.40 0.99 12.96
CA TYR A 46 12.47 0.78 11.52
C TYR A 46 13.91 0.81 10.97
N GLN A 47 14.08 0.10 9.86
CA GLN A 47 15.16 0.35 8.91
C GLN A 47 14.60 1.20 7.77
N LEU A 48 15.38 2.17 7.31
CA LEU A 48 15.00 3.03 6.20
C LEU A 48 15.57 2.47 4.89
N VAL A 49 14.73 2.34 3.87
CA VAL A 49 15.18 2.14 2.49
C VAL A 49 15.07 3.46 1.74
N SER A 50 16.20 4.03 1.31
CA SER A 50 16.24 5.26 0.51
C SER A 50 16.45 4.93 -0.96
N TYR A 51 15.52 5.36 -1.83
CA TYR A 51 15.54 5.06 -3.26
C TYR A 51 15.10 6.26 -4.10
N GLY A 52 15.00 6.07 -5.42
CA GLY A 52 14.68 7.09 -6.40
C GLY A 52 15.90 7.90 -6.83
N GLY A 53 15.70 8.83 -7.77
CA GLY A 53 16.80 9.61 -8.34
C GLY A 53 17.43 10.63 -7.37
N GLY A 54 16.66 11.11 -6.38
CA GLY A 54 17.10 12.13 -5.42
C GLY A 54 17.16 11.68 -3.96
N GLY A 55 16.57 10.54 -3.60
CA GLY A 55 16.53 10.05 -2.22
C GLY A 55 17.94 9.84 -1.63
N PRO A 56 18.78 9.00 -2.25
CA PRO A 56 20.13 8.72 -1.76
C PRO A 56 21.02 9.96 -1.63
N LEU A 57 20.83 10.96 -2.49
CA LEU A 57 21.60 12.22 -2.47
C LEU A 57 21.41 12.99 -1.16
N HIS A 58 20.22 12.91 -0.56
CA HIS A 58 19.87 13.64 0.66
C HIS A 58 19.82 12.77 1.91
N ALA A 59 19.99 11.45 1.78
CA ALA A 59 19.86 10.46 2.86
C ALA A 59 20.58 10.88 4.14
N ALA A 60 21.89 11.10 4.06
CA ALA A 60 22.70 11.49 5.23
C ALA A 60 22.23 12.80 5.89
N GLY A 61 21.53 13.66 5.17
CA GLY A 61 20.99 14.90 5.70
C GLY A 61 19.68 14.69 6.45
N TYR A 62 18.70 14.07 5.81
CA TYR A 62 17.36 13.95 6.40
C TYR A 62 17.29 12.86 7.49
N THR A 63 18.21 11.89 7.51
CA THR A 63 18.29 10.85 8.55
C THR A 63 19.14 11.25 9.75
N LYS A 64 19.91 12.34 9.68
CA LYS A 64 20.95 12.68 10.66
C LYS A 64 20.50 12.70 12.13
N ASN A 65 19.25 13.09 12.37
CA ASN A 65 18.68 13.23 13.72
C ASN A 65 17.53 12.23 13.96
N LEU A 66 17.47 11.16 13.17
CA LEU A 66 16.47 10.11 13.28
C LEU A 66 17.19 8.79 13.49
N ASP A 67 16.97 8.18 14.65
CA ASP A 67 17.68 6.99 15.10
C ASP A 67 17.09 5.73 14.45
N PHE A 68 17.17 5.63 13.12
CA PHE A 68 16.86 4.39 12.42
C PHE A 68 17.82 3.27 12.82
N GLN A 69 17.35 2.02 12.77
CA GLN A 69 18.21 0.86 12.99
C GLN A 69 19.30 0.73 11.92
N ASP A 70 18.94 1.05 10.67
CA ASP A 70 19.86 1.07 9.54
C ASP A 70 19.27 1.93 8.40
N VAL A 71 20.14 2.36 7.47
CA VAL A 71 19.75 3.07 6.24
C VAL A 71 20.30 2.32 5.03
N LEU A 72 19.41 1.60 4.35
CA LEU A 72 19.70 0.84 3.14
C LEU A 72 19.55 1.73 1.90
N ILE A 73 20.58 1.73 1.05
CA ILE A 73 20.56 2.37 -0.27
C ILE A 73 20.89 1.29 -1.31
N PRO A 74 19.91 0.81 -2.09
CA PRO A 74 20.17 -0.12 -3.19
C PRO A 74 21.05 0.52 -4.28
N ASP A 75 21.97 -0.23 -4.86
CA ASP A 75 22.82 0.26 -5.97
C ASP A 75 21.99 0.75 -7.17
N TRP A 76 20.82 0.13 -7.37
CA TRP A 76 19.83 0.48 -8.39
C TRP A 76 18.71 1.39 -7.85
N ALA A 77 18.98 2.22 -6.84
CA ALA A 77 18.00 3.13 -6.21
C ALA A 77 17.15 3.92 -7.23
N ALA A 78 17.77 4.45 -8.29
CA ALA A 78 17.07 5.20 -9.34
C ALA A 78 16.00 4.37 -10.09
N ALA A 79 16.19 3.05 -10.17
CA ALA A 79 15.29 2.11 -10.84
C ALA A 79 14.38 1.34 -9.87
N PHE A 80 14.37 1.67 -8.59
CA PHE A 80 13.67 0.90 -7.55
C PHE A 80 12.16 0.77 -7.81
N SER A 81 11.51 1.79 -8.38
CA SER A 81 10.09 1.70 -8.75
C SER A 81 9.84 0.71 -9.89
N ALA A 82 10.71 0.70 -10.91
CA ALA A 82 10.62 -0.27 -11.99
C ALA A 82 10.89 -1.70 -11.49
N PHE A 83 11.84 -1.84 -10.56
CA PHE A 83 12.08 -3.10 -9.86
C PHE A 83 10.81 -3.60 -9.15
N GLY A 84 10.14 -2.74 -8.37
CA GLY A 84 8.88 -3.08 -7.70
C GLY A 84 7.78 -3.55 -8.66
N CYS A 85 7.66 -2.95 -9.84
CA CYS A 85 6.71 -3.38 -10.87
C CYS A 85 7.04 -4.78 -11.43
N VAL A 86 8.33 -5.12 -11.58
CA VAL A 86 8.76 -6.41 -12.16
C VAL A 86 8.70 -7.54 -11.13
N THR A 87 8.84 -7.23 -9.84
CA THR A 87 8.80 -8.22 -8.75
C THR A 87 7.43 -8.34 -8.10
N ALA A 88 6.44 -7.53 -8.50
CA ALA A 88 5.09 -7.64 -7.99
C ALA A 88 4.46 -8.95 -8.48
N ASP A 89 3.70 -9.61 -7.60
CA ASP A 89 2.91 -10.77 -7.96
C ASP A 89 1.85 -10.39 -9.01
N TYR A 90 1.57 -11.30 -9.93
CA TYR A 90 0.42 -11.16 -10.82
C TYR A 90 -0.86 -11.34 -10.00
N ALA A 91 -1.57 -10.23 -9.78
CA ALA A 91 -2.79 -10.22 -8.98
C ALA A 91 -3.88 -9.40 -9.68
N TYR A 92 -5.07 -9.98 -9.76
CA TYR A 92 -6.30 -9.28 -10.14
C TYR A 92 -7.21 -9.20 -8.92
N ARG A 93 -7.83 -8.03 -8.73
CA ARG A 93 -8.84 -7.81 -7.69
C ARG A 93 -10.12 -7.34 -8.35
N TYR A 94 -11.21 -8.05 -8.06
CA TYR A 94 -12.56 -7.71 -8.48
C TYR A 94 -13.43 -7.53 -7.24
N ASP A 95 -14.26 -6.49 -7.24
CA ASP A 95 -15.14 -6.16 -6.14
C ASP A 95 -16.59 -6.05 -6.66
N HIS A 96 -17.55 -6.59 -5.91
CA HIS A 96 -18.98 -6.47 -6.21
C HIS A 96 -19.73 -5.99 -4.97
N SER A 97 -20.50 -4.91 -5.11
CA SER A 97 -21.28 -4.35 -4.01
C SER A 97 -22.61 -5.07 -3.86
N LEU A 98 -22.90 -5.52 -2.64
CA LEU A 98 -24.14 -6.20 -2.28
C LEU A 98 -24.87 -5.43 -1.17
N ASP A 99 -26.19 -5.37 -1.25
CA ASP A 99 -27.05 -4.87 -0.17
C ASP A 99 -27.77 -6.06 0.48
N LEU A 100 -27.10 -6.68 1.46
CA LEU A 100 -27.58 -7.84 2.18
C LEU A 100 -27.61 -7.53 3.68
N MET A 101 -28.76 -7.74 4.30
CA MET A 101 -28.93 -7.61 5.75
C MET A 101 -29.03 -8.98 6.39
N ILE A 102 -28.13 -9.30 7.32
CA ILE A 102 -28.25 -10.49 8.17
C ILE A 102 -29.12 -10.13 9.39
N GLN A 103 -30.20 -10.87 9.61
CA GLN A 103 -31.06 -10.66 10.77
C GLN A 103 -30.35 -11.07 12.07
N PRO A 104 -30.58 -10.38 13.20
CA PRO A 104 -29.92 -10.72 14.48
C PRO A 104 -30.22 -12.14 14.98
N ASP A 105 -31.36 -12.71 14.59
CA ASP A 105 -31.77 -14.08 14.91
C ASP A 105 -31.24 -15.11 13.90
N LEU A 106 -30.46 -14.67 12.91
CA LEU A 106 -29.89 -15.46 11.82
C LEU A 106 -30.95 -16.20 10.97
N SER A 107 -32.21 -15.78 11.04
CA SER A 107 -33.33 -16.42 10.33
C SER A 107 -33.18 -16.44 8.81
N ASN A 108 -32.38 -15.53 8.25
CA ASN A 108 -32.10 -15.44 6.82
C ASN A 108 -30.63 -15.75 6.47
N ALA A 109 -29.85 -16.34 7.39
CA ALA A 109 -28.43 -16.58 7.18
C ALA A 109 -28.16 -17.45 5.95
N ASP A 110 -28.95 -18.51 5.73
CA ASP A 110 -28.80 -19.40 4.57
C ASP A 110 -29.00 -18.65 3.24
N ALA A 111 -30.04 -17.81 3.15
CA ALA A 111 -30.31 -17.02 1.95
C ALA A 111 -29.20 -15.98 1.67
N VAL A 112 -28.65 -15.37 2.73
CA VAL A 112 -27.51 -14.44 2.60
C VAL A 112 -26.25 -15.20 2.17
N ALA A 113 -26.00 -16.37 2.75
CA ALA A 113 -24.87 -17.22 2.38
C ALA A 113 -24.95 -17.68 0.92
N GLU A 114 -26.14 -18.08 0.44
CA GLU A 114 -26.37 -18.42 -0.96
C GLU A 114 -26.06 -17.26 -1.90
N ALA A 115 -26.56 -16.05 -1.59
CA ALA A 115 -26.30 -14.85 -2.38
C ALA A 115 -24.80 -14.50 -2.42
N LEU A 116 -24.13 -14.47 -1.26
CA LEU A 116 -22.69 -14.23 -1.17
C LEU A 116 -21.88 -15.26 -1.96
N THR A 117 -22.26 -16.54 -1.85
CA THR A 117 -21.58 -17.63 -2.55
C THR A 117 -21.71 -17.49 -4.07
N ALA A 118 -22.90 -17.13 -4.55
CA ALA A 118 -23.13 -16.89 -5.98
C ALA A 118 -22.26 -15.73 -6.49
N THR A 119 -22.21 -14.61 -5.76
CA THR A 119 -21.36 -13.47 -6.15
C THR A 119 -19.88 -13.78 -6.10
N LEU A 120 -19.41 -14.52 -5.07
CA LEU A 120 -18.00 -14.93 -4.99
C LEU A 120 -17.60 -15.85 -6.15
N ARG A 121 -18.50 -16.72 -6.63
CA ARG A 121 -18.26 -17.52 -7.84
C ARG A 121 -18.15 -16.65 -9.08
N GLU A 122 -19.04 -15.68 -9.25
CA GLU A 122 -18.96 -14.75 -10.38
C GLU A 122 -17.62 -13.98 -10.38
N LEU A 123 -17.17 -13.50 -9.20
CA LEU A 123 -15.89 -12.82 -9.07
C LEU A 123 -14.70 -13.74 -9.33
N ARG A 124 -14.81 -15.02 -8.95
CA ARG A 124 -13.82 -16.03 -9.27
C ARG A 124 -13.74 -16.24 -10.78
N ASP A 125 -14.86 -16.48 -11.45
CA ASP A 125 -14.91 -16.68 -12.91
C ASP A 125 -14.28 -15.49 -13.66
N GLN A 126 -14.57 -14.25 -13.21
CA GLN A 126 -13.95 -13.04 -13.78
C GLN A 126 -12.42 -13.00 -13.59
N ALA A 127 -11.93 -13.48 -12.45
CA ALA A 127 -10.49 -13.58 -12.21
C ALA A 127 -9.86 -14.68 -13.07
N GLU A 128 -10.51 -15.84 -13.18
CA GLU A 128 -10.06 -16.95 -14.03
C GLU A 128 -9.95 -16.52 -15.50
N ASP A 129 -10.97 -15.84 -16.04
CA ASP A 129 -10.96 -15.27 -17.39
C ASP A 129 -9.78 -14.29 -17.62
N ALA A 130 -9.41 -13.51 -16.61
CA ALA A 130 -8.31 -12.56 -16.70
C ALA A 130 -6.94 -13.25 -16.74
N PHE A 131 -6.76 -14.31 -15.93
CA PHE A 131 -5.57 -15.15 -15.94
C PHE A 131 -5.41 -15.85 -17.30
N GLU A 132 -6.49 -16.45 -17.82
CA GLU A 132 -6.48 -17.11 -19.13
C GLU A 132 -6.12 -16.14 -20.27
N ARG A 133 -6.73 -14.95 -20.26
CA ARG A 133 -6.46 -13.91 -21.27
C ARG A 133 -5.00 -13.50 -21.29
N ASP A 134 -4.38 -13.40 -20.12
CA ASP A 134 -2.99 -12.94 -19.98
C ASP A 134 -1.99 -14.12 -20.01
N GLY A 135 -2.48 -15.34 -20.28
CA GLY A 135 -1.69 -16.55 -20.53
C GLY A 135 -1.04 -17.15 -19.29
N ILE A 136 -1.61 -16.87 -18.11
CA ILE A 136 -1.13 -17.37 -16.82
C ILE A 136 -1.88 -18.67 -16.50
N ASP A 137 -1.17 -19.69 -16.01
CA ASP A 137 -1.77 -20.98 -15.68
C ASP A 137 -2.76 -20.83 -14.52
N ILE A 138 -4.00 -21.30 -14.73
CA ILE A 138 -5.05 -21.25 -13.73
C ILE A 138 -4.76 -22.16 -12.53
N GLU A 139 -3.96 -23.21 -12.72
CA GLU A 139 -3.55 -24.09 -11.62
C GLU A 139 -2.62 -23.37 -10.62
N GLU A 140 -1.97 -22.28 -11.04
CA GLU A 140 -1.15 -21.43 -10.17
C GLU A 140 -1.96 -20.31 -9.47
N MET A 141 -3.23 -20.12 -9.85
CA MET A 141 -4.07 -19.07 -9.28
C MET A 141 -4.45 -19.38 -7.82
N GLN A 142 -4.15 -18.43 -6.93
CA GLN A 142 -4.66 -18.43 -5.56
C GLN A 142 -5.85 -17.47 -5.45
N PHE A 143 -7.01 -17.99 -5.06
CA PHE A 143 -8.20 -17.19 -4.84
C PHE A 143 -8.33 -16.83 -3.35
N ASP A 144 -8.29 -15.52 -3.02
CA ASP A 144 -8.38 -14.99 -1.66
C ASP A 144 -9.67 -14.18 -1.47
N PRO A 145 -10.79 -14.81 -1.10
CA PRO A 145 -12.10 -14.15 -1.01
C PRO A 145 -12.21 -13.30 0.27
N ALA A 146 -12.62 -12.05 0.08
CA ALA A 146 -12.93 -11.11 1.15
C ALA A 146 -14.34 -10.55 1.03
N VAL A 147 -14.95 -10.26 2.17
CA VAL A 147 -16.25 -9.59 2.27
C VAL A 147 -16.13 -8.34 3.11
N ARG A 148 -16.83 -7.27 2.72
CA ARG A 148 -16.91 -6.04 3.50
C ARG A 148 -18.22 -6.03 4.27
N MET A 149 -18.15 -5.89 5.59
CA MET A 149 -19.32 -5.97 6.47
C MET A 149 -19.30 -4.85 7.51
N GLN A 150 -20.48 -4.43 7.92
CA GLN A 150 -20.67 -3.44 8.98
C GLN A 150 -21.90 -3.78 9.81
N TYR A 151 -21.94 -3.28 11.05
CA TYR A 151 -23.19 -3.28 11.80
C TYR A 151 -24.16 -2.23 11.23
N THR A 152 -25.46 -2.52 11.33
CA THR A 152 -26.51 -1.60 10.87
C THR A 152 -26.36 -0.21 11.51
N GLY A 153 -26.33 0.82 10.66
CA GLY A 153 -26.22 2.22 11.08
C GLY A 153 -24.79 2.75 11.21
N MET A 154 -23.77 1.93 10.94
CA MET A 154 -22.40 2.41 10.78
C MET A 154 -22.21 3.10 9.42
N LEU A 155 -21.23 4.00 9.36
CA LEU A 155 -20.81 4.70 8.14
C LEU A 155 -19.62 4.03 7.45
N ASP A 156 -18.88 3.21 8.19
CA ASP A 156 -17.69 2.51 7.74
C ASP A 156 -17.88 1.00 7.87
N ASP A 157 -17.33 0.28 6.90
CA ASP A 157 -17.29 -1.18 6.87
C ASP A 157 -15.87 -1.71 7.12
N LEU A 158 -15.78 -3.01 7.41
CA LEU A 158 -14.53 -3.74 7.60
C LEU A 158 -14.42 -4.85 6.56
N GLU A 159 -13.26 -4.92 5.91
CA GLU A 159 -12.91 -6.06 5.05
C GLU A 159 -12.47 -7.25 5.91
N ILE A 160 -13.15 -8.38 5.72
CA ILE A 160 -12.88 -9.64 6.40
C ILE A 160 -12.51 -10.67 5.33
N ARG A 161 -11.30 -11.21 5.40
CA ARG A 161 -10.91 -12.37 4.58
C ARG A 161 -11.58 -13.61 5.12
N THR A 162 -12.33 -14.30 4.27
CA THR A 162 -13.18 -15.42 4.70
C THR A 162 -12.40 -16.72 4.83
N GLY A 163 -11.30 -16.88 4.10
CA GLY A 163 -10.55 -18.14 4.02
C GLY A 163 -11.37 -19.32 3.48
N LEU A 164 -12.55 -19.04 2.91
CA LEU A 164 -13.49 -20.02 2.41
C LEU A 164 -13.52 -19.89 0.89
N VAL A 165 -12.84 -20.78 0.19
CA VAL A 165 -12.83 -20.79 -1.27
C VAL A 165 -14.05 -21.57 -1.76
N PRO A 166 -14.99 -20.94 -2.50
CA PRO A 166 -16.09 -21.69 -3.11
C PRO A 166 -15.51 -22.62 -4.17
N ALA A 167 -15.74 -23.92 -3.98
CA ALA A 167 -15.43 -24.96 -4.93
C ALA A 167 -16.41 -24.92 -6.12
N PRO A 168 -16.01 -25.46 -7.29
CA PRO A 168 -16.86 -25.50 -8.49
C PRO A 168 -18.21 -26.21 -8.28
N ASP A 169 -18.32 -27.07 -7.26
CA ASP A 169 -19.46 -27.95 -7.02
C ASP A 169 -20.51 -27.41 -6.05
N GLY A 170 -20.27 -26.28 -5.38
CA GLY A 170 -21.16 -25.87 -4.29
C GLY A 170 -20.48 -25.63 -2.95
N THR A 171 -19.41 -26.38 -2.69
CA THR A 171 -18.85 -26.56 -1.35
C THR A 171 -17.74 -25.54 -1.04
N PHE A 172 -17.25 -25.50 0.20
CA PHE A 172 -16.10 -24.68 0.58
C PHE A 172 -14.92 -25.57 0.91
N SER A 173 -13.73 -25.22 0.40
CA SER A 173 -12.47 -25.82 0.86
C SER A 173 -11.69 -24.83 1.72
N HIS A 174 -11.01 -25.36 2.73
CA HIS A 174 -9.95 -24.66 3.47
C HIS A 174 -8.67 -24.55 2.65
#